data_AF-A0A946YG77-F1
#
_entry.id   AF-A0A946YG77-F1
#
_cell.length_a   1.000
_cell.length_b   1.000
_cell.length_c   1.000
_cell.angle_alpha   90.00
_cell.angle_beta   90.00
_cell.angle_gamma   90.00
#
_symmetry.space_group_name_H-M   'P 1'
#
loop_
_entity.id
_entity.type
_entity.pdbx_description
1 polymer ?
#
loop_
_entity_poly.entity_id
_entity_poly.type
_entity_poly.pdbx_seq_one_letter_code
_entity_poly.pdbx_strand_id
1 'polypeptide(L)' 'PKGYFPVPSLKFIRGRTLDFMRGVLESQACEERGLYQRDYVNALLDKPEQSHTPLLGSKLWHLTLLEFWLQRNVDISP' A
#
# COMPACT_ATOMS: atom_id res chain seq x y z
N PRO A 1 -14.63 -25.22 -11.53
CA PRO A 1 -14.72 -23.74 -11.46
C PRO A 1 -13.49 -23.15 -10.77
N LYS A 2 -12.81 -22.17 -11.39
CA LYS A 2 -11.75 -21.42 -10.69
C LYS A 2 -12.44 -20.65 -9.54
N GLY A 3 -12.23 -21.09 -8.31
CA GLY A 3 -12.81 -20.48 -7.13
C GLY A 3 -12.27 -19.07 -6.98
N TYR A 4 -13.16 -18.08 -6.99
CA TYR A 4 -12.82 -16.72 -6.60
C TYR A 4 -12.43 -16.76 -5.12
N PHE A 5 -11.17 -16.42 -4.80
CA PHE A 5 -10.74 -16.24 -3.42
C PHE A 5 -11.08 -14.80 -3.03
N PRO A 6 -12.15 -14.56 -2.24
CA PRO A 6 -12.46 -13.21 -1.82
C PRO A 6 -11.31 -12.72 -0.93
N VAL A 7 -10.85 -11.50 -1.19
CA VAL A 7 -9.88 -10.77 -0.36
C VAL A 7 -10.56 -9.53 0.23
N PRO A 8 -11.42 -9.69 1.26
CA PRO A 8 -12.24 -8.60 1.79
C PRO A 8 -11.40 -7.43 2.31
N SER A 9 -10.22 -7.71 2.85
CA SER A 9 -9.32 -6.71 3.43
C SER A 9 -8.76 -5.73 2.40
N LEU A 10 -8.71 -6.09 1.12
CA LEU A 10 -8.29 -5.18 0.04
C LEU A 10 -9.46 -4.39 -0.54
N LYS A 11 -10.68 -4.86 -0.30
CA LYS A 11 -11.93 -4.16 -0.65
C LYS A 11 -12.29 -3.10 0.40
N PHE A 12 -11.97 -3.35 1.67
CA PHE A 12 -12.20 -2.43 2.79
C PHE A 12 -10.89 -2.21 3.56
N ILE A 13 -10.14 -1.20 3.14
CA ILE A 13 -8.86 -0.85 3.74
C ILE A 13 -9.11 -0.15 5.09
N ARG A 14 -9.15 -0.92 6.18
CA ARG A 14 -9.41 -0.40 7.54
C ARG A 14 -8.61 -1.16 8.60
N GLY A 15 -8.50 -0.57 9.79
CA GLY A 15 -7.85 -1.17 10.96
C GLY A 15 -6.45 -1.67 10.64
N ARG A 16 -6.11 -2.88 11.10
CA ARG A 16 -4.76 -3.47 10.95
C ARG A 16 -4.20 -3.45 9.54
N THR A 17 -5.05 -3.57 8.52
CA THR A 17 -4.60 -3.52 7.12
C THR A 17 -4.15 -2.12 6.72
N LEU A 18 -4.90 -1.09 7.13
CA LEU A 18 -4.50 0.31 6.92
C LEU A 18 -3.26 0.66 7.76
N ASP A 19 -3.19 0.19 9.01
CA ASP A 19 -2.05 0.43 9.89
C ASP A 19 -0.76 -0.17 9.30
N PHE A 20 -0.85 -1.37 8.73
CA PHE A 20 0.27 -1.98 8.00
C PHE A 20 0.69 -1.15 6.79
N MET A 21 -0.26 -0.73 5.96
CA MET A 21 0.02 0.10 4.78
C MET A 21 0.69 1.41 5.17
N ARG A 22 0.19 2.04 6.23
CA ARG A 22 0.75 3.25 6.80
C ARG A 22 2.19 3.03 7.27
N GLY A 23 2.43 1.98 8.08
CA GLY A 23 3.77 1.67 8.59
C GLY A 23 4.81 1.43 7.48
N VAL A 24 4.41 0.80 6.37
CA VAL A 24 5.31 0.60 5.22
C VAL A 24 5.58 1.92 4.49
N LEU A 25 4.54 2.71 4.23
CA LEU A 25 4.65 3.94 3.42
C LEU A 25 5.17 5.15 4.19
N GLU A 26 5.08 5.15 5.52
CA GLU A 26 5.66 6.15 6.41
C GLU A 26 7.03 5.72 6.97
N SER A 27 7.59 4.60 6.50
CA SER A 27 8.90 4.15 6.95
C SER A 27 10.02 5.10 6.48
N GLN A 28 11.10 5.17 7.25
CA GLN A 28 12.29 5.92 6.86
C GLN A 28 12.86 5.43 5.52
N ALA A 29 12.86 4.10 5.29
CA ALA A 29 13.31 3.52 4.03
C ALA A 29 12.50 4.04 2.83
N CYS A 30 11.17 4.19 2.98
CA CYS A 30 10.30 4.74 1.94
C CYS A 30 10.60 6.22 1.68
N GLU A 31 10.83 7.00 2.74
CA GLU A 31 11.15 8.43 2.64
C GLU A 31 12.49 8.66 1.94
N GLU A 32 13.55 8.00 2.40
CA GLU A 32 14.90 8.13 1.85
C GLU A 32 14.97 7.69 0.38
N ARG A 33 14.15 6.70 -0.01
CA ARG A 33 14.11 6.24 -1.39
C ARG A 33 13.56 7.28 -2.37
N GLY A 34 12.70 8.20 -1.91
CA GLY A 34 12.20 9.31 -2.72
C GLY A 34 11.36 8.91 -3.94
N LEU A 35 10.85 7.66 -4.01
CA LEU A 35 10.06 7.19 -5.17
C LEU A 35 8.62 7.73 -5.19
N TYR A 36 8.09 8.10 -4.03
CA TYR A 36 6.68 8.47 -3.88
C TYR A 36 6.50 9.96 -3.64
N GLN A 37 5.54 10.57 -4.33
CA GLN A 37 5.10 11.92 -4.02
C GLN A 37 4.34 11.91 -2.69
N ARG A 38 4.94 12.48 -1.63
CA ARG A 38 4.41 12.39 -0.26
C ARG A 38 3.00 12.95 -0.14
N ASP A 39 2.72 14.10 -0.74
CA ASP A 39 1.40 14.72 -0.71
C ASP A 39 0.31 13.81 -1.30
N TYR A 40 0.65 13.09 -2.38
CA TYR A 40 -0.28 12.15 -2.99
C TYR A 40 -0.50 10.92 -2.10
N VAL A 41 0.56 10.36 -1.51
CA VAL A 41 0.45 9.22 -0.58
C VAL A 41 -0.38 9.61 0.65
N ASN A 42 -0.15 10.79 1.21
CA ASN A 42 -0.92 11.31 2.33
C ASN A 42 -2.41 11.44 1.98
N ALA A 43 -2.72 12.00 0.80
CA ALA A 43 -4.10 12.09 0.32
C ALA A 43 -4.79 10.71 0.19
N LEU A 44 -4.05 9.67 -0.23
CA LEU A 44 -4.58 8.30 -0.30
C LEU A 44 -4.78 7.69 1.11
N LEU A 45 -3.86 7.94 2.04
CA LEU A 45 -3.93 7.47 3.43
C LEU A 45 -5.06 8.14 4.23
N ASP A 46 -5.38 9.40 3.93
CA ASP A 46 -6.49 10.15 4.54
C ASP A 46 -7.85 9.67 4.05
N LYS A 47 -7.94 9.20 2.79
CA LYS A 47 -9.18 8.74 2.16
C LYS A 47 -9.00 7.35 1.52
N PRO A 48 -8.68 6.31 2.32
CA PRO A 48 -8.27 5.00 1.81
C PRO A 48 -9.40 4.27 1.06
N GLU A 49 -10.66 4.49 1.44
CA GLU A 49 -11.83 3.87 0.80
C GLU A 49 -12.33 4.60 -0.45
N GLN A 50 -11.86 5.82 -0.70
CA GLN A 50 -12.19 6.57 -1.92
C GLN A 50 -11.09 6.42 -2.97
N SER A 51 -10.01 5.70 -2.63
CA SER A 51 -8.77 5.61 -3.37
C SER A 51 -8.68 4.35 -4.25
N HIS A 52 -9.81 3.94 -4.82
CA HIS A 52 -9.86 2.79 -5.71
C HIS A 52 -9.58 3.17 -7.17
N THR A 53 -9.09 2.22 -7.95
CA THR A 53 -9.04 2.30 -9.41
C THR A 53 -10.45 2.07 -9.99
N PRO A 54 -10.68 2.36 -11.28
CA PRO A 54 -11.95 2.03 -11.94
C PRO A 54 -12.34 0.55 -11.88
N LEU A 55 -11.35 -0.34 -11.71
CA LEU A 55 -11.55 -1.79 -11.53
C LEU A 55 -11.65 -2.21 -10.05
N LEU A 56 -11.90 -1.24 -9.15
CA LEU A 56 -12.04 -1.45 -7.70
C LEU A 56 -10.78 -1.96 -6.98
N GLY A 57 -9.61 -1.85 -7.61
CA GLY A 57 -8.33 -2.15 -6.97
C GLY A 57 -7.90 -1.01 -6.04
N SER A 58 -7.38 -1.31 -4.85
CA SER A 58 -6.85 -0.28 -3.94
C SER A 58 -5.54 0.29 -4.48
N LYS A 59 -5.49 1.60 -4.78
CA LYS A 59 -4.24 2.27 -5.17
C LYS A 59 -3.21 2.21 -4.06
N LEU A 60 -3.66 2.40 -2.82
CA LEU A 60 -2.81 2.34 -1.63
C LEU A 60 -2.13 0.98 -1.50
N TRP A 61 -2.86 -0.11 -1.76
CA TRP A 61 -2.29 -1.46 -1.73
C TRP A 61 -1.17 -1.64 -2.75
N HIS A 62 -1.33 -1.14 -3.97
CA HIS A 62 -0.26 -1.26 -4.98
C HIS A 62 1.02 -0.55 -4.55
N LEU A 63 0.90 0.65 -3.96
CA LEU A 63 2.06 1.40 -3.46
C LEU A 63 2.72 0.66 -2.30
N THR A 64 1.93 0.24 -1.31
CA THR A 64 2.41 -0.54 -0.16
C THR A 64 3.10 -1.82 -0.60
N LEU A 65 2.51 -2.58 -1.54
CA LEU A 65 3.06 -3.86 -1.98
C LEU A 65 4.42 -3.69 -2.64
N LEU A 66 4.57 -2.67 -3.49
CA LEU A 66 5.84 -2.35 -4.13
C LEU A 66 6.89 -1.96 -3.09
N GLU A 67 6.57 -1.01 -2.20
CA GLU A 67 7.53 -0.53 -1.20
C GLU A 67 7.93 -1.66 -0.23
N PHE A 68 6.96 -2.46 0.22
CA PHE A 68 7.24 -3.61 1.08
C PHE A 68 8.15 -4.64 0.39
N TRP A 69 7.98 -4.86 -0.91
CA TRP A 69 8.88 -5.73 -1.67
C TRP A 69 10.30 -5.15 -1.74
N LEU A 70 10.45 -3.84 -1.97
CA LEU A 70 11.74 -3.16 -1.99
C LEU A 70 12.44 -3.26 -0.63
N GLN A 71 11.73 -2.95 0.47
CA GLN A 71 12.26 -3.08 1.82
C GLN A 71 12.75 -4.49 2.15
N ARG A 72 12.05 -5.52 1.65
CA ARG A 72 12.37 -6.91 1.99
C ARG A 72 13.44 -7.53 1.10
N ASN A 73 13.62 -7.05 -0.12
CA ASN A 73 14.48 -7.73 -1.11
C ASN A 73 15.64 -6.85 -1.58
N VAL A 74 15.45 -5.53 -1.63
CA VAL A 74 16.49 -4.59 -2.07
C VAL A 74 17.30 -4.10 -0.88
N ASP A 75 16.65 -3.64 0.18
CA ASP A 75 17.36 -3.03 1.32
C ASP A 75 18.13 -4.06 2.17
N ILE A 76 17.75 -5.35 2.07
CA ILE A 76 18.39 -6.46 2.78
C ILE A 76 19.50 -7.10 1.91
N SER A 77 19.65 -6.68 0.65
CA SER A 77 20.74 -7.17 -0.19
C SER A 77 22.09 -6.60 0.29
N PRO A 78 23.11 -7.45 0.52
CA PRO A 78 24.40 -7.04 1.06
C PRO A 78 25.20 -6.13 0.12
#